data_AF-A0A970Q0W6-F1
#
_entry.id   AF-A0A970Q0W6-F1
#
_cell.length_a   1.000
_cell.length_b   1.000
_cell.length_c   1.000
_cell.angle_alpha   90.00
_cell.angle_beta   90.00
_cell.angle_gamma   90.00
#
_symmetry.space_group_name_H-M   'P 1'
#
loop_
_entity.id
_entity.type
_entity.pdbx_description
1 polymer ?
#
loop_
_entity_poly.entity_id
_entity_poly.type
_entity_poly.pdbx_seq_one_letter_code
_entity_poly.pdbx_strand_id
1 'polypeptide(L)'
;MMEIKYLTIEGRPSYDIKIRNDHATIQNLLDHLNQFIEEGLIQRLWSPGRSNCYGCDLCCHEWVPLTSIDVKQLMDIKGIGLIEAYKYLWVEAQEQVLDITLRRKGDGSCIFLQSNGTCAIYNKRPFVCQTYICCPTTARAEELRSQVVNKGMDDLIRISLKAFASRGQNLPINRRRSVRIRPEDWGKNGFSGKEDYSQVMMKKVLSSDLFKQMVL
;
A
#
# COMPACT_ATOMS: atom_id res chain seq x y z
N MET A 1 -3.78 -15.47 13.47
CA MET A 1 -3.52 -15.56 12.01
C MET A 1 -2.14 -15.03 11.67
N MET A 2 -1.78 -13.85 12.21
CA MET A 2 -0.44 -13.27 12.11
C MET A 2 0.19 -13.20 13.51
N GLU A 3 1.50 -12.95 13.56
CA GLU A 3 2.22 -12.60 14.79
C GLU A 3 3.22 -11.49 14.48
N ILE A 4 3.27 -10.50 15.35
CA ILE A 4 4.29 -9.45 15.32
C ILE A 4 5.26 -9.73 16.45
N LYS A 5 6.54 -9.95 16.10
CA LYS A 5 7.61 -10.21 17.07
C LYS A 5 8.43 -8.96 17.30
N TYR A 6 8.56 -8.56 18.56
CA TYR A 6 9.50 -7.52 18.96
C TYR A 6 10.93 -8.05 18.87
N LEU A 7 11.84 -7.23 18.37
CA LEU A 7 13.27 -7.55 18.32
C LEU A 7 14.11 -6.26 18.32
N THR A 8 15.43 -6.43 18.29
CA THR A 8 16.38 -5.32 18.22
C THR A 8 17.25 -5.48 16.98
N ILE A 9 17.28 -4.46 16.11
CA ILE A 9 18.18 -4.39 14.95
C ILE A 9 19.15 -3.23 15.21
N GLU A 10 20.46 -3.51 15.21
CA GLU A 10 21.50 -2.49 15.42
C GLU A 10 21.27 -1.64 16.70
N GLY A 11 20.82 -2.28 17.79
CA GLY A 11 20.53 -1.59 19.06
C GLY A 11 19.21 -0.82 19.09
N ARG A 12 18.38 -0.84 18.04
CA ARG A 12 17.11 -0.11 17.95
C ARG A 12 15.89 -1.04 18.11
N PRO A 13 14.87 -0.64 18.89
CA PRO A 13 13.59 -1.34 18.94
C PRO A 13 12.98 -1.52 17.55
N SER A 14 12.68 -2.75 17.18
CA SER A 14 12.29 -3.18 15.84
C SER A 14 11.22 -4.27 15.91
N TYR A 15 10.69 -4.66 14.75
CA TYR A 15 9.72 -5.73 14.67
C TYR A 15 9.89 -6.63 13.45
N ASP A 16 9.33 -7.82 13.54
CA ASP A 16 9.21 -8.80 12.46
C ASP A 16 7.77 -9.32 12.38
N ILE A 17 7.41 -9.88 11.23
CA ILE A 17 6.09 -10.43 10.96
C ILE A 17 6.20 -11.92 10.67
N LYS A 18 5.34 -12.71 11.31
CA LYS A 18 5.20 -14.15 11.10
C LYS A 18 3.78 -14.52 10.73
N ILE A 19 3.65 -15.52 9.85
CA ILE A 19 2.38 -16.08 9.38
C ILE A 19 2.12 -17.34 10.19
N ARG A 20 1.03 -17.37 10.96
CA ARG A 20 0.69 -18.55 11.79
C ARG A 20 -0.22 -19.55 11.09
N ASN A 21 -0.87 -19.12 10.01
CA ASN A 21 -1.89 -19.91 9.32
C ASN A 21 -1.78 -19.67 7.81
N ASP A 22 -1.83 -20.73 7.02
CA ASP A 22 -1.76 -20.67 5.55
C ASP A 22 -3.02 -20.07 4.89
N HIS A 23 -4.08 -19.88 5.67
CA HIS A 23 -5.29 -19.16 5.30
C HIS A 23 -5.22 -17.66 5.64
N ALA A 24 -4.07 -17.14 6.10
CA ALA A 24 -3.91 -15.73 6.41
C ALA A 24 -4.17 -14.84 5.20
N THR A 25 -4.91 -13.76 5.42
CA THR A 25 -5.26 -12.76 4.42
C THR A 25 -4.48 -11.47 4.65
N ILE A 26 -4.47 -10.58 3.66
CA ILE A 26 -3.90 -9.24 3.84
C ILE A 26 -4.66 -8.47 4.92
N GLN A 27 -5.98 -8.65 5.05
CA GLN A 27 -6.74 -8.00 6.13
C GLN A 27 -6.23 -8.43 7.50
N ASN A 28 -5.91 -9.72 7.70
CA ASN A 28 -5.35 -10.16 8.98
C ASN A 28 -4.04 -9.45 9.31
N LEU A 29 -3.18 -9.21 8.33
CA LEU A 29 -1.97 -8.41 8.52
C LEU A 29 -2.29 -6.97 8.91
N LEU A 30 -3.20 -6.32 8.18
CA LEU A 30 -3.60 -4.94 8.45
C LEU A 30 -4.19 -4.81 9.86
N ASP A 31 -5.05 -5.73 10.29
CA ASP A 31 -5.64 -5.72 11.63
C ASP A 31 -4.56 -5.78 12.71
N HIS A 32 -3.59 -6.71 12.59
CA HIS A 32 -2.53 -6.87 13.59
C HIS A 32 -1.56 -5.68 13.59
N LEU A 33 -1.21 -5.15 12.41
CA LEU A 33 -0.31 -3.99 12.33
C LEU A 33 -0.98 -2.71 12.82
N ASN A 34 -2.24 -2.47 12.50
CA ASN A 34 -2.97 -1.30 13.00
C ASN A 34 -3.10 -1.35 14.53
N GLN A 35 -3.44 -2.53 15.09
CA GLN A 35 -3.44 -2.71 16.54
C GLN A 35 -2.05 -2.44 17.13
N PHE A 36 -1.00 -2.98 16.53
CA PHE A 36 0.38 -2.78 16.97
C PHE A 36 0.89 -1.33 16.84
N ILE A 37 0.37 -0.55 15.88
CA ILE A 37 0.69 0.86 15.74
C ILE A 37 0.10 1.67 16.90
N GLU A 38 -1.13 1.36 17.30
CA GLU A 38 -1.85 2.04 18.38
C GLU A 38 -1.35 1.61 19.77
N GLU A 39 -1.12 0.31 19.98
CA GLU A 39 -0.87 -0.29 21.30
C GLU A 39 0.59 -0.67 21.55
N GLY A 40 1.40 -0.77 20.49
CA GLY A 40 2.75 -1.34 20.56
C GLY A 40 3.77 -0.40 21.20
N LEU A 41 4.58 -0.96 22.11
CA LEU A 41 5.65 -0.25 22.82
C LEU A 41 6.96 -0.23 22.03
N ILE A 42 6.98 0.45 20.89
CA ILE A 42 8.21 0.66 20.12
C ILE A 42 8.52 2.15 20.04
N GLN A 43 9.80 2.48 20.26
CA GLN A 43 10.31 3.83 20.06
C GLN A 43 10.05 4.28 18.61
N ARG A 44 9.21 5.30 18.47
CA ARG A 44 8.92 5.94 17.18
C ARG A 44 9.80 7.17 17.00
N LEU A 45 10.10 7.48 15.75
CA LEU A 45 10.79 8.72 15.37
C LEU A 45 9.83 9.94 15.37
N TRP A 46 8.97 10.07 16.38
CA TRP A 46 8.04 11.19 16.49
C TRP A 46 8.78 12.50 16.80
N SER A 47 8.25 13.60 16.28
CA SER A 47 8.69 14.94 16.70
C SER A 47 8.49 15.14 18.21
N PRO A 48 9.32 15.96 18.88
CA PRO A 48 9.15 16.26 20.30
C PRO A 48 7.72 16.69 20.65
N GLY A 49 7.14 16.12 21.70
CA GLY A 49 5.78 16.42 22.15
C GLY A 49 4.67 15.59 21.52
N ARG A 50 4.97 14.67 20.60
CA ARG A 50 3.99 13.75 19.98
C ARG A 50 4.10 12.34 20.58
N SER A 51 2.95 11.72 20.83
CA SER A 51 2.84 10.41 21.51
C SER A 51 1.99 9.37 20.76
N ASN A 52 1.50 9.71 19.55
CA ASN A 52 0.72 8.79 18.72
C ASN A 52 0.93 9.06 17.22
N CYS A 53 0.50 8.09 16.40
CA CYS A 53 0.56 8.19 14.94
C CYS A 53 -0.61 8.97 14.33
N TYR A 54 -1.75 9.04 15.02
CA TYR A 54 -2.88 9.84 14.57
C TYR A 54 -2.56 11.33 14.69
N GLY A 55 -2.65 12.07 13.58
CA GLY A 55 -2.19 13.47 13.54
C GLY A 55 -0.68 13.60 13.38
N CYS A 56 0.04 12.50 13.09
CA CYS A 56 1.40 12.52 12.58
C CYS A 56 1.41 12.63 11.04
N ASP A 57 2.19 13.58 10.53
CA ASP A 57 2.30 13.94 9.12
C ASP A 57 3.63 13.54 8.47
N LEU A 58 4.58 12.99 9.23
CA LEU A 58 5.92 12.64 8.73
C LEU A 58 5.88 11.79 7.46
N CYS A 59 5.07 10.72 7.44
CA CYS A 59 4.95 9.85 6.27
C CYS A 59 4.06 10.43 5.16
N CYS A 60 3.35 11.53 5.39
CA CYS A 60 2.45 12.15 4.41
C CYS A 60 3.21 12.92 3.32
N HIS A 61 4.53 13.04 3.43
CA HIS A 61 5.42 13.62 2.42
C HIS A 61 6.16 12.56 1.59
N GLU A 62 5.89 11.28 1.84
CA GLU A 62 6.41 10.17 1.03
C GLU A 62 5.50 9.85 -0.15
N TRP A 63 6.03 9.09 -1.10
CA TRP A 63 5.20 8.51 -2.16
C TRP A 63 4.31 7.41 -1.59
N VAL A 64 3.05 7.39 -2.00
CA VAL A 64 2.05 6.41 -1.52
C VAL A 64 1.60 5.55 -2.69
N PRO A 65 2.34 4.46 -3.02
CA PRO A 65 1.89 3.43 -3.95
C PRO A 65 0.52 2.86 -3.58
N LEU A 66 -0.28 2.54 -4.60
CA LEU A 66 -1.64 2.07 -4.43
C LEU A 66 -1.86 0.69 -5.04
N THR A 67 -2.67 -0.11 -4.36
CA THR A 67 -3.24 -1.33 -4.92
C THR A 67 -4.59 -1.09 -5.59
N SER A 68 -5.11 -2.09 -6.31
CA SER A 68 -6.48 -2.04 -6.85
C SER A 68 -7.54 -1.90 -5.75
N ILE A 69 -7.33 -2.50 -4.58
CA ILE A 69 -8.23 -2.41 -3.42
C ILE A 69 -8.17 -1.02 -2.79
N ASP A 70 -7.00 -0.38 -2.71
CA ASP A 70 -6.90 1.00 -2.19
C ASP A 70 -7.70 1.97 -3.07
N VAL A 71 -7.62 1.83 -4.40
CA VAL A 71 -8.39 2.66 -5.33
C VAL A 71 -9.88 2.36 -5.25
N LYS A 72 -10.28 1.09 -5.06
CA LYS A 72 -11.68 0.73 -4.81
C LYS A 72 -12.23 1.40 -3.54
N GLN A 73 -11.48 1.36 -2.44
CA GLN A 73 -11.88 2.03 -1.20
C GLN A 73 -12.01 3.54 -1.40
N LEU A 74 -11.08 4.15 -2.15
CA LEU A 74 -11.18 5.57 -2.50
C LEU A 74 -12.42 5.88 -3.34
N MET A 75 -12.75 5.03 -4.32
CA MET A 75 -13.97 5.15 -5.12
C MET A 75 -15.22 5.13 -4.23
N ASP A 76 -15.27 4.21 -3.26
CA ASP A 76 -16.40 4.08 -2.34
C ASP A 76 -16.54 5.30 -1.43
N ILE A 77 -15.43 5.80 -0.87
CA ILE A 77 -15.41 7.00 -0.01
C ILE A 77 -15.90 8.25 -0.77
N LYS A 78 -15.58 8.34 -2.07
CA LYS A 78 -15.89 9.50 -2.90
C LYS A 78 -17.19 9.35 -3.68
N GLY A 79 -17.76 8.15 -3.78
CA GLY A 79 -18.91 7.86 -4.63
C GLY A 79 -18.61 8.04 -6.12
N ILE A 80 -17.41 7.66 -6.58
CA ILE A 80 -16.94 7.91 -7.95
C ILE A 80 -16.51 6.63 -8.66
N GLY A 81 -16.47 6.68 -10.00
CA GLY A 81 -15.95 5.58 -10.81
C GLY A 81 -14.41 5.55 -10.91
N LEU A 82 -13.85 4.43 -11.39
CA LEU A 82 -12.40 4.24 -11.56
C LEU A 82 -11.74 5.37 -12.39
N ILE A 83 -12.37 5.78 -13.49
CA ILE A 83 -11.83 6.85 -14.34
C ILE A 83 -11.75 8.18 -13.59
N GLU A 84 -12.73 8.48 -12.75
CA GLU A 84 -12.74 9.71 -11.95
C GLU A 84 -11.75 9.64 -10.79
N ALA A 85 -11.48 8.44 -10.27
CA ALA A 85 -10.48 8.23 -9.22
C ALA A 85 -9.10 8.76 -9.63
N TYR A 86 -8.75 8.73 -10.93
CA TYR A 86 -7.48 9.27 -11.45
C TYR A 86 -7.27 10.78 -11.20
N LYS A 87 -8.31 11.54 -10.81
CA LYS A 87 -8.15 12.91 -10.28
C LYS A 87 -7.33 12.95 -8.98
N TYR A 88 -7.35 11.87 -8.21
CA TYR A 88 -6.62 11.70 -6.95
C TYR A 88 -5.33 10.91 -7.11
N LEU A 89 -5.03 10.40 -8.31
CA LEU A 89 -3.88 9.56 -8.56
C LEU A 89 -2.80 10.32 -9.33
N TRP A 90 -1.57 9.82 -9.22
CA TRP A 90 -0.42 10.23 -9.99
C TRP A 90 0.22 9.01 -10.63
N VAL A 91 0.35 9.05 -11.96
CA VAL A 91 0.88 7.95 -12.77
C VAL A 91 2.23 8.35 -13.34
N GLU A 92 3.27 7.61 -12.97
CA GLU A 92 4.58 7.68 -13.59
C GLU A 92 4.82 6.46 -14.48
N ALA A 93 5.44 6.69 -15.63
CA ALA A 93 5.77 5.66 -16.58
C ALA A 93 7.22 5.80 -17.01
N GLN A 94 8.01 4.75 -16.78
CA GLN A 94 9.38 4.64 -17.20
C GLN A 94 9.61 3.27 -17.86
N GLU A 95 9.96 3.25 -19.14
CA GLU A 95 10.14 2.01 -19.91
C GLU A 95 8.87 1.14 -19.90
N GLN A 96 8.93 -0.01 -19.22
CA GLN A 96 7.83 -0.97 -19.05
C GLN A 96 7.25 -0.92 -17.63
N VAL A 97 7.72 0.00 -16.79
CA VAL A 97 7.27 0.16 -15.41
C VAL A 97 6.24 1.28 -15.34
N LEU A 98 5.13 0.99 -14.64
CA LEU A 98 4.09 1.94 -14.31
C LEU A 98 3.97 1.99 -12.79
N ASP A 99 4.05 3.19 -12.24
CA ASP A 99 3.80 3.45 -10.82
C ASP A 99 2.56 4.31 -10.68
N ILE A 100 1.62 3.85 -9.84
CA ILE A 100 0.41 4.60 -9.50
C ILE A 100 0.43 4.92 -8.02
N THR A 101 0.51 6.20 -7.71
CA THR A 101 0.56 6.72 -6.33
C THR A 101 -0.60 7.66 -6.06
N LEU A 102 -0.84 7.99 -4.79
CA LEU A 102 -1.67 9.15 -4.48
C LEU A 102 -1.04 10.43 -5.01
N ARG A 103 -1.88 11.28 -5.58
CA ARG A 103 -1.50 12.64 -5.96
C ARG A 103 -1.03 13.42 -4.72
N ARG A 104 -0.09 14.33 -4.97
CA ARG A 104 0.45 15.25 -3.97
C ARG A 104 -0.08 16.66 -4.24
N LYS A 105 -0.20 17.46 -3.19
CA LYS A 105 -0.52 18.90 -3.27
C LYS A 105 0.69 19.69 -3.77
N GLY A 106 0.52 20.99 -4.00
CA GLY A 106 1.60 21.88 -4.43
C GLY A 106 2.77 21.98 -3.45
N ASP A 107 2.54 21.77 -2.16
CA ASP A 107 3.58 21.71 -1.12
C ASP A 107 4.25 20.33 -0.99
N GLY A 108 3.91 19.39 -1.86
CA GLY A 108 4.40 18.01 -1.83
C GLY A 108 3.75 17.14 -0.75
N SER A 109 2.80 17.62 0.05
CA SER A 109 2.07 16.74 0.97
C SER A 109 1.07 15.85 0.23
N CYS A 110 0.68 14.73 0.85
CA CYS A 110 -0.40 13.87 0.35
C CYS A 110 -1.70 14.66 0.14
N ILE A 111 -2.45 14.37 -0.93
CA ILE A 111 -3.74 15.01 -1.23
C ILE A 111 -4.77 14.91 -0.10
N PHE A 112 -4.66 13.91 0.79
CA PHE A 112 -5.56 13.72 1.93
C PHE A 112 -5.04 14.25 3.26
N LEU A 113 -3.84 14.83 3.32
CA LEU A 113 -3.36 15.51 4.53
C LEU A 113 -4.23 16.75 4.80
N GLN A 114 -4.64 16.97 6.03
CA GLN A 114 -5.39 18.15 6.47
C GLN A 114 -4.46 19.13 7.20
N SER A 115 -4.89 20.39 7.33
CA SER A 115 -4.09 21.45 7.96
C SER A 115 -3.78 21.22 9.43
N ASN A 116 -4.59 20.42 10.12
CA ASN A 116 -4.38 19.97 11.50
C ASN A 116 -3.46 18.73 11.60
N GLY A 117 -2.84 18.29 10.51
CA GLY A 117 -1.96 17.11 10.47
C GLY A 117 -2.68 15.76 10.38
N THR A 118 -4.03 15.73 10.30
CA THR A 118 -4.78 14.47 10.19
C THR A 118 -5.01 14.05 8.75
N CYS A 119 -5.27 12.76 8.52
CA CYS A 119 -5.63 12.23 7.20
C CYS A 119 -7.15 12.18 7.03
N ALA A 120 -7.67 12.78 5.96
CA ALA A 120 -9.11 12.82 5.67
C ALA A 120 -9.73 11.44 5.40
N ILE A 121 -8.90 10.42 5.14
CA ILE A 121 -9.32 9.02 4.93
C ILE A 121 -8.64 8.06 5.90
N TYR A 122 -8.27 8.50 7.11
CA TYR A 122 -7.41 7.75 8.04
C TYR A 122 -7.83 6.28 8.24
N ASN A 123 -9.12 6.00 8.45
CA ASN A 123 -9.65 4.65 8.69
C ASN A 123 -9.65 3.74 7.45
N LYS A 124 -9.45 4.33 6.27
CA LYS A 124 -9.40 3.66 4.97
C LYS A 124 -8.14 4.08 4.20
N ARG A 125 -7.07 4.39 4.94
CA ARG A 125 -5.79 4.80 4.37
C ARG A 125 -5.20 3.64 3.56
N PRO A 126 -4.41 3.89 2.50
CA PRO A 126 -3.85 2.83 1.66
C PRO A 126 -3.01 1.80 2.43
N PHE A 127 -2.83 0.60 1.86
CA PHE A 127 -2.03 -0.48 2.45
C PHE A 127 -0.65 0.00 2.93
N VAL A 128 0.08 0.77 2.12
CA VAL A 128 1.41 1.26 2.50
C VAL A 128 1.36 2.17 3.73
N CYS A 129 0.29 2.95 3.90
CA CYS A 129 0.09 3.82 5.06
C CYS A 129 -0.31 3.03 6.31
N GLN A 130 -1.09 1.95 6.16
CA GLN A 130 -1.46 1.07 7.28
C GLN A 130 -0.29 0.19 7.75
N THR A 131 0.66 -0.08 6.85
CA THR A 131 1.84 -0.91 7.15
C THR A 131 3.10 -0.11 7.43
N TYR A 132 3.04 1.22 7.33
CA TYR A 132 4.18 2.07 7.66
C TYR A 132 4.30 2.26 9.16
N ILE A 133 5.47 1.93 9.68
CA ILE A 133 5.81 2.07 11.08
C ILE A 133 7.17 2.75 11.15
N CYS A 134 7.27 3.87 11.87
CA CYS A 134 8.50 4.66 12.03
C CYS A 134 9.54 3.96 12.94
N CYS A 135 9.89 2.70 12.63
CA CYS A 135 10.94 1.94 13.29
C CYS A 135 11.52 0.89 12.32
N PRO A 136 12.74 0.39 12.55
CA PRO A 136 13.32 -0.64 11.71
C PRO A 136 12.49 -1.94 11.72
N THR A 137 12.59 -2.69 10.62
CA THR A 137 11.99 -4.01 10.48
C THR A 137 12.94 -4.94 9.72
N THR A 138 12.62 -6.22 9.64
CA THR A 138 13.46 -7.20 8.95
C THR A 138 13.31 -7.09 7.44
N ALA A 139 14.36 -7.46 6.70
CA ALA A 139 14.30 -7.49 5.23
C ALA A 139 13.13 -8.33 4.69
N ARG A 140 12.76 -9.43 5.38
CA ARG A 140 11.59 -10.24 4.99
C ARG A 140 10.25 -9.52 5.20
N ALA A 141 10.12 -8.68 6.22
CA ALA A 141 8.92 -7.88 6.45
C ALA A 141 8.81 -6.75 5.40
N GLU A 142 9.94 -6.15 5.00
CA GLU A 142 9.98 -5.20 3.88
C GLU A 142 9.62 -5.88 2.56
N GLU A 143 10.18 -7.06 2.29
CA GLU A 143 9.88 -7.84 1.09
C GLU A 143 8.41 -8.29 1.04
N LEU A 144 7.80 -8.64 2.17
CA LEU A 144 6.35 -8.87 2.25
C LEU A 144 5.57 -7.64 1.76
N ARG A 145 5.93 -6.45 2.26
CA ARG A 145 5.21 -5.21 1.89
C ARG A 145 5.41 -4.91 0.42
N SER A 146 6.63 -5.06 -0.09
CA SER A 146 6.99 -4.89 -1.49
C SER A 146 6.16 -5.79 -2.40
N GLN A 147 6.10 -7.10 -2.13
CA GLN A 147 5.34 -8.04 -2.96
C GLN A 147 3.83 -7.76 -2.95
N VAL A 148 3.27 -7.38 -1.78
CA VAL A 148 1.85 -7.01 -1.69
C VAL A 148 1.55 -5.77 -2.53
N VAL A 149 2.35 -4.72 -2.40
CA VAL A 149 2.18 -3.48 -3.17
C VAL A 149 2.31 -3.75 -4.66
N ASN A 150 3.37 -4.43 -5.09
CA ASN A 150 3.62 -4.70 -6.50
C ASN A 150 2.48 -5.52 -7.12
N LYS A 151 2.03 -6.59 -6.47
CA LYS A 151 0.90 -7.39 -6.99
C LYS A 151 -0.42 -6.62 -7.00
N GLY A 152 -0.67 -5.81 -5.98
CA GLY A 152 -1.86 -4.98 -5.93
C GLY A 152 -1.85 -3.89 -7.01
N MET A 153 -0.69 -3.29 -7.27
CA MET A 153 -0.49 -2.28 -8.31
C MET A 153 -0.56 -2.88 -9.71
N ASP A 154 0.04 -4.04 -9.94
CA ASP A 154 -0.08 -4.78 -11.20
C ASP A 154 -1.55 -4.98 -11.59
N ASP A 155 -2.37 -5.37 -10.62
CA ASP A 155 -3.80 -5.56 -10.84
C ASP A 155 -4.53 -4.23 -11.10
N LEU A 156 -4.16 -3.16 -10.40
CA LEU A 156 -4.67 -1.80 -10.64
C LEU A 156 -4.35 -1.34 -12.07
N ILE A 157 -3.12 -1.51 -12.53
CA ILE A 157 -2.70 -1.16 -13.88
C ILE A 157 -3.52 -1.95 -14.90
N ARG A 158 -3.66 -3.26 -14.71
CA ARG A 158 -4.43 -4.15 -15.57
C ARG A 158 -5.89 -3.71 -15.71
N ILE A 159 -6.58 -3.44 -14.59
CA ILE A 159 -7.99 -3.01 -14.65
C ILE A 159 -8.13 -1.62 -15.26
N SER A 160 -7.18 -0.72 -15.01
CA SER A 160 -7.22 0.63 -15.54
C SER A 160 -6.95 0.70 -17.03
N LEU A 161 -5.94 -0.02 -17.55
CA LEU A 161 -5.70 -0.13 -18.99
C LEU A 161 -6.96 -0.61 -19.72
N LYS A 162 -7.62 -1.65 -19.19
CA LYS A 162 -8.89 -2.15 -19.74
C LYS A 162 -10.01 -1.11 -19.67
N ALA A 163 -10.16 -0.42 -18.54
CA ALA A 163 -11.23 0.55 -18.33
C ALA A 163 -11.09 1.76 -19.27
N PHE A 164 -9.89 2.32 -19.40
CA PHE A 164 -9.63 3.43 -20.34
C PHE A 164 -9.79 2.98 -21.79
N ALA A 165 -9.24 1.82 -22.17
CA ALA A 165 -9.38 1.29 -23.53
C ALA A 165 -10.83 1.05 -23.92
N SER A 166 -11.69 0.58 -23.00
CA SER A 166 -13.13 0.38 -23.24
C SER A 166 -13.89 1.67 -23.55
N ARG A 167 -13.30 2.83 -23.23
CA ARG A 167 -13.81 4.17 -23.54
C ARG A 167 -13.10 4.81 -24.73
N GLY A 168 -12.24 4.08 -25.43
CA GLY A 168 -11.40 4.63 -26.51
C GLY A 168 -10.35 5.62 -26.00
N GLN A 169 -9.95 5.52 -24.72
CA GLN A 169 -9.00 6.41 -24.08
C GLN A 169 -7.71 5.69 -23.71
N ASN A 170 -6.60 6.44 -23.65
CA ASN A 170 -5.35 5.97 -23.08
C ASN A 170 -5.34 6.19 -21.56
N LEU A 171 -4.55 5.39 -20.84
CA LEU A 171 -4.26 5.63 -19.43
C LEU A 171 -3.64 7.04 -19.27
N PRO A 172 -4.16 7.90 -18.37
CA PRO A 172 -3.58 9.22 -18.14
C PRO A 172 -2.23 9.06 -17.43
N ILE A 173 -1.15 9.46 -18.11
CA ILE A 173 0.21 9.43 -17.58
C ILE A 173 0.61 10.84 -17.19
N ASN A 174 0.95 11.07 -15.93
CA ASN A 174 1.37 12.38 -15.44
C ASN A 174 2.84 12.67 -15.72
N ARG A 175 3.69 11.64 -15.66
CA ARG A 175 5.12 11.75 -15.97
C ARG A 175 5.57 10.59 -16.86
N ARG A 176 6.25 10.91 -17.95
CA ARG A 176 6.63 9.95 -18.99
C ARG A 176 8.13 10.00 -19.29
N ARG A 177 8.81 8.85 -19.24
CA ARG A 177 10.18 8.66 -19.73
C ARG A 177 10.27 7.38 -20.56
N SER A 178 10.53 7.50 -21.87
CA SER A 178 10.76 6.37 -22.80
C SER A 178 9.78 5.20 -22.62
N VAL A 179 8.50 5.37 -22.97
CA VAL A 179 7.44 4.44 -22.56
C VAL A 179 7.05 3.45 -23.64
N ARG A 180 6.99 2.16 -23.26
CA ARG A 180 6.44 1.07 -24.06
C ARG A 180 5.53 0.20 -23.18
N ILE A 181 4.30 0.65 -23.00
CA ILE A 181 3.27 -0.09 -22.24
C ILE A 181 2.68 -1.17 -23.13
N ARG A 182 2.70 -2.41 -22.66
CA ARG A 182 1.98 -3.53 -23.28
C ARG A 182 1.00 -4.09 -22.26
N PRO A 183 -0.32 -4.09 -22.51
CA PRO A 183 -1.29 -4.61 -21.54
C PRO A 183 -1.00 -6.04 -21.06
N GLU A 184 -0.28 -6.82 -21.87
CA GLU A 184 0.12 -8.19 -21.58
C GLU A 184 1.14 -8.30 -20.44
N ASP A 185 1.86 -7.22 -20.12
CA ASP A 185 2.86 -7.19 -19.03
C ASP A 185 2.18 -7.33 -17.64
N TRP A 186 0.88 -7.04 -17.54
CA TRP A 186 0.10 -7.11 -16.29
C TRP A 186 -0.99 -8.17 -16.34
N GLY A 187 -0.59 -9.43 -16.15
CA GLY A 187 -1.49 -10.59 -16.07
C GLY A 187 -2.36 -10.62 -14.79
N LYS A 188 -3.31 -11.57 -14.75
CA LYS A 188 -4.09 -11.83 -13.52
C LYS A 188 -3.18 -12.32 -12.39
N ASN A 189 -3.47 -11.92 -11.16
CA ASN A 189 -2.72 -12.30 -9.97
C ASN A 189 -3.63 -12.46 -8.73
N GLY A 190 -3.04 -12.58 -7.53
CA GLY A 190 -3.78 -12.77 -6.26
C GLY A 190 -4.81 -11.69 -5.91
N PHE A 191 -4.72 -10.50 -6.51
CA PHE A 191 -5.67 -9.40 -6.36
C PHE A 191 -6.80 -9.41 -7.38
N SER A 192 -6.67 -10.17 -8.48
CA SER A 192 -7.62 -10.06 -9.59
C SER A 192 -9.04 -10.47 -9.19
N GLY A 193 -9.97 -9.53 -9.39
CA GLY A 193 -11.39 -9.71 -9.05
C GLY A 193 -11.69 -9.65 -7.55
N LYS A 194 -10.75 -9.16 -6.74
CA LYS A 194 -10.92 -8.94 -5.30
C LYS A 194 -11.33 -7.50 -5.05
N GLU A 195 -12.24 -7.30 -4.10
CA GLU A 195 -12.76 -5.99 -3.73
C GLU A 195 -12.33 -5.57 -2.33
N ASP A 196 -11.84 -6.52 -1.52
CA ASP A 196 -11.44 -6.28 -0.14
C ASP A 196 -10.22 -7.14 0.25
N TYR A 197 -9.38 -6.62 1.16
CA TYR A 197 -8.16 -7.29 1.59
C TYR A 197 -8.41 -8.61 2.32
N SER A 198 -9.62 -8.83 2.85
CA SER A 198 -10.04 -10.11 3.44
C SER A 198 -10.15 -11.23 2.40
N GLN A 199 -10.27 -10.89 1.12
CA GLN A 199 -10.39 -11.86 0.03
C GLN A 199 -9.03 -12.22 -0.60
N VAL A 200 -7.96 -11.55 -0.19
CA VAL A 200 -6.61 -11.72 -0.73
C VAL A 200 -5.78 -12.56 0.23
N MET A 201 -5.54 -13.83 -0.13
CA MET A 201 -4.72 -14.74 0.66
C MET A 201 -3.24 -14.43 0.49
N MET A 202 -2.48 -14.38 1.58
CA MET A 202 -1.04 -14.13 1.56
C MET A 202 -0.28 -15.14 0.68
N LYS A 203 -0.63 -16.43 0.77
CA LYS A 203 -0.01 -17.50 -0.04
C LYS A 203 -0.23 -17.37 -1.55
N LYS A 204 -1.15 -16.50 -1.99
CA LYS A 204 -1.41 -16.22 -3.42
C LYS A 204 -0.72 -14.94 -3.91
N VAL A 205 -0.13 -14.18 -3.01
CA VAL A 205 0.56 -12.92 -3.29
C VAL A 205 2.06 -13.09 -3.11
N LEU A 206 2.47 -13.75 -2.02
CA LEU A 206 3.86 -13.94 -1.67
C LEU A 206 4.51 -15.04 -2.52
N SER A 207 5.79 -14.86 -2.85
CA SER A 207 6.62 -15.92 -3.44
C SER A 207 6.70 -17.11 -2.49
N SER A 208 6.86 -18.31 -3.07
CA SER A 208 6.95 -19.55 -2.29
C SER A 208 8.07 -19.50 -1.25
N ASP A 209 9.20 -18.89 -1.58
CA ASP A 209 10.37 -18.80 -0.70
C ASP A 209 10.13 -17.83 0.45
N LEU A 210 9.58 -16.63 0.17
CA LEU A 210 9.23 -15.69 1.23
C LEU A 210 8.17 -16.30 2.15
N PHE A 211 7.13 -16.89 1.57
CA PHE A 211 6.06 -17.51 2.36
C PHE A 211 6.60 -18.56 3.33
N LYS A 212 7.47 -19.46 2.86
CA LYS A 212 8.15 -20.46 3.71
C LYS A 212 8.99 -19.84 4.83
N GLN A 213 9.70 -18.74 4.56
CA GLN A 213 10.50 -18.05 5.58
C GLN A 213 9.65 -17.34 6.65
N MET A 214 8.41 -16.99 6.31
CA MET A 214 7.51 -16.23 7.17
C MET A 214 6.56 -17.11 7.98
N VAL A 215 6.23 -18.31 7.49
CA VAL A 215 5.46 -19.29 8.26
C VAL A 215 6.26 -19.73 9.49
N LEU A 216 5.56 -19.88 10.63
CA LEU A 216 6.13 -20.45 11.86
C LEU A 216 6.30 -21.96 11.74
#